data_AF-A0A3C1MDK6-F1
#
_entry.id   AF-A0A3C1MDK6-F1
#
_cell.length_a   1.000
_cell.length_b   1.000
_cell.length_c   1.000
_cell.angle_alpha   90.00
_cell.angle_beta   90.00
_cell.angle_gamma   90.00
#
_symmetry.space_group_name_H-M   'P 1'
#
loop_
_entity.id
_entity.type
_entity.pdbx_description
1 polymer ?
#
loop_
_entity_poly.entity_id
_entity_poly.type
_entity_poly.pdbx_seq_one_letter_code
_entity_poly.pdbx_strand_id
1 'polypeptide(L)'
;MKPEAPTNMPLLANERIVKAHYGYSSTISEGNELTLVYVIPVKVREVRSKDMDMPHMKLGEEWLRADDTYPGAQEQEQTFLQAVKERSQAGLSLVEKAINLIKDYHGPVMRQSGEPFYLHPIAVAQIVLDYNTDEATVLGALLHDIVEDTPLTLEQIELLFNKEVSNIVSGVTHMESNKETLYQVLLSHPENIHRLLGAEDPRVLYVKLADRMHNLRTIQARSYESQHRTAEETLLFFVPLAKYLGLSEAAEELKHRSFGVLGSM
;
A
#
# COMPACT_ATOMS: atom_id res chain seq x y z
N MET A 1 -10.39 -20.92 -59.93
CA MET A 1 -9.77 -21.11 -58.61
C MET A 1 -10.83 -20.85 -57.54
N LYS A 2 -11.22 -21.88 -56.80
CA LYS A 2 -11.91 -21.82 -55.50
C LYS A 2 -11.46 -23.05 -54.72
N PRO A 3 -11.28 -22.97 -53.38
CA PRO A 3 -12.28 -22.43 -52.47
C PRO A 3 -11.88 -21.16 -51.73
N GLU A 4 -12.91 -20.42 -51.33
CA GLU A 4 -12.89 -19.43 -50.26
C GLU A 4 -12.50 -20.12 -48.94
N ALA A 5 -11.67 -19.47 -48.13
CA ALA A 5 -11.56 -19.76 -46.70
C ALA A 5 -12.02 -18.50 -45.94
N PRO A 6 -13.07 -18.58 -45.11
CA PRO A 6 -13.55 -17.45 -44.35
C PRO A 6 -12.59 -17.16 -43.19
N THR A 7 -12.05 -15.94 -43.18
CA THR A 7 -12.02 -15.08 -41.99
C THR A 7 -11.52 -15.72 -40.68
N ASN A 8 -10.20 -15.92 -40.54
CA ASN A 8 -9.56 -16.15 -39.23
C ASN A 8 -9.26 -14.84 -38.45
N MET A 9 -9.75 -13.69 -38.93
CA MET A 9 -9.62 -12.39 -38.25
C MET A 9 -10.43 -12.22 -36.94
N PRO A 10 -11.57 -12.91 -36.68
CA PRO A 10 -12.35 -12.68 -35.46
C PRO A 10 -11.59 -13.09 -34.19
N LEU A 11 -10.75 -14.13 -34.29
CA LEU A 11 -9.97 -14.67 -33.17
C LEU A 11 -8.94 -13.68 -32.64
N LEU A 12 -8.12 -13.13 -33.55
CA LEU A 12 -7.10 -12.14 -33.23
C LEU A 12 -7.71 -10.82 -32.75
N ALA A 13 -8.85 -10.41 -33.32
CA ALA A 13 -9.55 -9.20 -32.90
C ALA A 13 -10.11 -9.34 -31.47
N ASN A 14 -10.73 -10.47 -31.15
CA ASN A 14 -11.28 -10.72 -29.81
C ASN A 14 -10.18 -10.88 -28.76
N GLU A 15 -9.09 -11.57 -29.09
CA GLU A 15 -7.93 -11.70 -28.20
C GLU A 15 -7.29 -10.32 -27.92
N ARG A 16 -7.21 -9.44 -28.93
CA ARG A 16 -6.74 -8.06 -28.76
C ARG A 16 -7.67 -7.25 -27.85
N ILE A 17 -8.99 -7.38 -28.01
CA ILE A 17 -9.97 -6.70 -27.15
C ILE A 17 -9.83 -7.20 -25.70
N VAL A 18 -9.73 -8.50 -25.50
CA VAL A 18 -9.60 -9.11 -24.16
C VAL A 18 -8.30 -8.68 -23.50
N LYS A 19 -7.17 -8.73 -24.23
CA LYS A 19 -5.87 -8.22 -23.75
C LYS A 19 -5.89 -6.73 -23.44
N ALA A 20 -6.56 -5.90 -24.26
CA ALA A 20 -6.70 -4.47 -24.03
C ALA A 20 -7.52 -4.14 -22.77
N HIS A 21 -8.35 -5.08 -22.29
CA HIS A 21 -9.12 -4.96 -21.05
C HIS A 21 -8.51 -5.77 -19.90
N TYR A 22 -7.24 -6.17 -19.99
CA TYR A 22 -6.54 -6.97 -18.97
C TYR A 22 -7.21 -8.31 -18.66
N GLY A 23 -7.95 -8.82 -19.64
CA GLY A 23 -8.61 -10.11 -19.57
C GLY A 23 -7.69 -11.26 -19.92
N TYR A 24 -8.09 -12.46 -19.53
CA TYR A 24 -7.40 -13.69 -19.87
C TYR A 24 -8.06 -14.32 -21.11
N SER A 25 -7.24 -14.85 -22.01
CA SER A 25 -7.71 -15.61 -23.17
C SER A 25 -6.96 -16.92 -23.26
N SER A 26 -7.68 -18.03 -23.47
CA SER A 26 -7.08 -19.33 -23.76
C SER A 26 -7.85 -20.01 -24.88
N THR A 27 -7.14 -20.85 -25.63
CA THR A 27 -7.70 -21.67 -26.70
C THR A 27 -7.46 -23.12 -26.35
N ILE A 28 -8.54 -23.89 -26.28
CA ILE A 28 -8.52 -25.33 -25.99
C ILE A 28 -8.97 -26.05 -27.26
N SER A 29 -8.15 -26.95 -27.77
CA SER A 29 -8.46 -27.74 -28.96
C SER A 29 -8.63 -29.21 -28.56
N GLU A 30 -9.84 -29.74 -28.69
CA GLU A 30 -10.13 -31.15 -28.46
C GLU A 30 -10.72 -31.75 -29.76
N GLY A 31 -9.93 -32.60 -30.43
CA GLY A 31 -10.33 -33.22 -31.70
C GLY A 31 -10.59 -32.18 -32.80
N ASN A 32 -11.81 -32.15 -33.33
CA ASN A 32 -12.25 -31.20 -34.37
C ASN A 32 -12.98 -29.96 -33.80
N GLU A 33 -13.08 -29.83 -32.48
CA GLU A 33 -13.72 -28.70 -31.82
C GLU A 33 -12.69 -27.73 -31.22
N LEU A 34 -12.91 -26.44 -31.46
CA LEU A 34 -12.11 -25.35 -30.94
C LEU A 34 -12.93 -24.57 -29.91
N THR A 35 -12.50 -24.60 -28.66
CA THR A 35 -13.14 -23.83 -27.58
C THR A 35 -12.27 -22.65 -27.19
N LEU A 36 -12.88 -21.47 -27.11
CA LEU A 36 -12.21 -20.21 -26.74
C LEU A 36 -12.75 -19.74 -25.41
N VAL A 37 -11.85 -19.55 -24.46
CA VAL A 37 -12.18 -19.01 -23.14
C VAL A 37 -11.68 -17.58 -23.10
N TYR A 38 -12.60 -16.64 -22.90
CA TYR A 38 -12.29 -15.24 -22.64
C TYR A 38 -12.82 -14.86 -21.26
N VAL A 39 -11.96 -14.31 -20.41
CA VAL A 39 -12.32 -13.77 -19.10
C VAL A 39 -12.05 -12.28 -19.17
N ILE A 40 -13.10 -11.47 -19.10
CA ILE A 40 -12.97 -10.00 -19.07
C ILE A 40 -13.29 -9.54 -17.65
N PRO A 41 -12.37 -8.81 -16.99
CA PRO A 41 -12.63 -8.27 -15.66
C PRO A 41 -13.74 -7.22 -15.72
N VAL A 42 -14.79 -7.43 -14.93
CA VAL A 42 -15.95 -6.51 -14.83
C VAL A 42 -15.52 -5.16 -14.24
N LYS A 43 -14.53 -5.18 -13.35
CA LYS A 43 -13.94 -4.00 -12.74
C LYS A 43 -12.49 -3.85 -13.18
N VAL A 44 -12.28 -3.37 -14.40
CA VAL A 44 -10.96 -3.24 -15.04
C VAL A 44 -9.95 -2.48 -14.15
N ARG A 45 -10.39 -1.52 -13.34
CA ARG A 45 -9.53 -0.77 -12.38
C ARG A 45 -8.89 -1.64 -11.30
N GLU A 46 -9.49 -2.78 -10.94
CA GLU A 46 -8.96 -3.69 -9.91
C GLU A 46 -7.89 -4.65 -10.47
N VAL A 47 -7.75 -4.74 -11.80
CA VAL A 47 -6.89 -5.73 -12.48
C VAL A 47 -5.86 -5.08 -13.43
N ARG A 48 -5.96 -3.75 -13.62
CA ARG A 48 -5.04 -2.93 -14.39
C ARG A 48 -3.89 -2.47 -13.50
N SER A 49 -2.64 -2.54 -13.99
CA SER A 49 -1.50 -1.93 -13.29
C SER A 49 -1.65 -0.41 -13.20
N LYS A 50 -1.38 0.16 -12.02
CA LYS A 50 -1.44 1.61 -11.76
C LYS A 50 -0.43 2.41 -12.60
N ASP A 51 0.62 1.77 -13.15
CA ASP A 51 1.58 2.38 -14.10
C ASP A 51 0.91 3.06 -15.30
N MET A 52 -0.28 2.56 -15.67
CA MET A 52 -1.02 3.05 -16.83
C MET A 52 -1.94 4.22 -16.49
N ASP A 53 -2.22 4.48 -15.21
CA ASP A 53 -2.89 5.70 -14.73
C ASP A 53 -1.90 6.85 -14.56
N MET A 54 -0.59 6.56 -14.63
CA MET A 54 0.41 7.60 -14.69
C MET A 54 0.33 8.32 -16.04
N PRO A 55 0.38 9.67 -16.04
CA PRO A 55 0.41 10.42 -17.29
C PRO A 55 1.59 9.95 -18.15
N HIS A 56 1.34 9.68 -19.43
CA HIS A 56 2.40 9.36 -20.38
C HIS A 56 3.43 10.49 -20.36
N MET A 57 4.61 10.23 -19.79
CA MET A 57 5.70 11.19 -19.75
C MET A 57 6.10 11.54 -21.18
N LYS A 58 5.88 12.78 -21.62
CA LYS A 58 6.35 13.18 -22.95
C LYS A 58 7.86 13.25 -22.91
N LEU A 59 8.51 12.83 -24.00
CA LEU A 59 9.97 12.98 -24.15
C LEU A 59 10.35 14.45 -23.91
N GLY A 60 11.14 14.71 -22.86
CA GLY A 60 11.60 16.05 -22.48
C GLY A 60 10.80 16.77 -21.40
N GLU A 61 9.70 16.19 -20.89
CA GLU A 61 9.06 16.69 -19.66
C GLU A 61 9.84 16.18 -18.43
N GLU A 62 10.07 17.04 -17.45
CA GLU A 62 10.71 16.67 -16.18
C GLU A 62 9.72 15.90 -15.30
N TRP A 63 10.23 14.92 -14.54
CA TRP A 63 9.42 14.21 -13.56
C TRP A 63 9.03 15.19 -12.45
N LEU A 64 7.73 15.42 -12.28
CA LEU A 64 7.22 16.34 -11.26
C LEU A 64 7.42 15.72 -9.88
N ARG A 65 8.36 16.25 -9.12
CA ARG A 65 8.61 15.93 -7.71
C ARG A 65 7.51 16.54 -6.82
N ALA A 66 7.30 15.94 -5.65
CA ALA A 66 6.42 16.49 -4.63
C ALA A 66 6.83 17.88 -4.17
N ASP A 67 5.83 18.71 -3.84
CA ASP A 67 6.03 20.07 -3.34
C ASP A 67 6.61 20.04 -1.93
N ASP A 68 7.90 20.31 -1.82
CA ASP A 68 8.64 20.43 -0.56
C ASP A 68 8.58 21.84 0.05
N THR A 69 7.86 22.77 -0.60
CA THR A 69 7.57 24.11 -0.09
C THR A 69 6.25 24.19 0.68
N TYR A 70 5.49 23.09 0.73
CA TYR A 70 4.24 23.02 1.48
C TYR A 70 4.45 23.39 2.97
N PRO A 71 3.57 24.20 3.58
CA PRO A 71 3.73 24.65 4.96
C PRO A 71 3.89 23.48 5.95
N GLY A 72 4.96 23.49 6.73
CA GLY A 72 5.27 22.45 7.73
C GLY A 72 5.98 21.21 7.18
N ALA A 73 6.10 21.06 5.85
CA ALA A 73 6.74 19.89 5.23
C ALA A 73 8.22 19.74 5.62
N GLN A 74 8.98 20.84 5.53
CA GLN A 74 10.40 20.86 5.93
C GLN A 74 10.58 20.61 7.43
N GLU A 75 9.69 21.17 8.26
CA GLU A 75 9.76 20.99 9.72
C GLU A 75 9.51 19.52 10.11
N GLN A 76 8.50 18.89 9.49
CA GLN A 76 8.20 17.48 9.72
C GLN A 76 9.36 16.57 9.32
N GLU A 77 9.95 16.82 8.14
CA GLU A 77 11.10 16.07 7.65
C GLU A 77 12.34 16.22 8.55
N GLN A 78 12.67 17.46 8.95
CA GLN A 78 13.79 17.71 9.85
C GLN A 78 13.57 17.10 11.24
N THR A 79 12.35 17.17 11.76
CA THR A 79 11.99 16.54 13.04
C THR A 79 12.18 15.02 12.95
N PHE A 80 11.74 14.41 11.86
CA PHE A 80 11.91 12.98 11.64
C PHE A 80 13.39 12.58 11.50
N LEU A 81 14.17 13.30 10.69
CA LEU A 81 15.61 13.04 10.54
C LEU A 81 16.36 13.17 11.86
N GLN A 82 16.00 14.16 12.68
CA GLN A 82 16.57 14.32 14.02
C GLN A 82 16.19 13.14 14.93
N ALA A 83 14.93 12.68 14.92
CA ALA A 83 14.50 11.52 15.68
C ALA A 83 15.20 10.22 15.23
N VAL A 84 15.40 10.04 13.91
CA VAL A 84 16.16 8.92 13.35
C VAL A 84 17.59 8.93 13.88
N LYS A 85 18.25 10.10 13.85
CA LYS A 85 19.62 10.27 14.34
C LYS A 85 19.77 9.94 15.82
N GLU A 86 18.78 10.30 16.63
CA GLU A 86 18.83 10.14 18.09
C GLU A 86 18.43 8.75 18.57
N ARG A 87 17.45 8.13 17.89
CA ARG A 87 16.73 6.96 18.42
C ARG A 87 16.86 5.70 17.58
N SER A 88 17.18 5.82 16.29
CA SER A 88 17.15 4.69 15.35
C SER A 88 18.53 4.09 15.09
N GLN A 89 18.53 2.86 14.57
CA GLN A 89 19.72 2.21 14.03
C GLN A 89 19.92 2.51 12.54
N ALA A 90 18.97 3.22 11.91
CA ALA A 90 18.99 3.48 10.49
C ALA A 90 20.09 4.49 10.11
N GLY A 91 20.85 4.16 9.05
CA GLY A 91 21.77 5.10 8.44
C GLY A 91 21.02 6.31 7.87
N LEU A 92 21.36 7.51 8.35
CA LEU A 92 20.72 8.76 7.89
C LEU A 92 20.73 8.92 6.37
N SER A 93 21.82 8.52 5.70
CA SER A 93 21.93 8.58 4.24
C SER A 93 20.92 7.68 3.52
N LEU A 94 20.57 6.52 4.08
CA LEU A 94 19.55 5.63 3.53
C LEU A 94 18.15 6.20 3.77
N VAL A 95 17.91 6.81 4.93
CA VAL A 95 16.65 7.48 5.24
C VAL A 95 16.42 8.67 4.32
N GLU A 96 17.41 9.54 4.14
CA GLU A 96 17.36 10.66 3.19
C GLU A 96 17.14 10.16 1.76
N LYS A 97 17.78 9.05 1.37
CA LYS A 97 17.55 8.41 0.07
C LYS A 97 16.10 7.95 -0.09
N ALA A 98 15.51 7.32 0.92
CA ALA A 98 14.11 6.88 0.91
C ALA A 98 13.15 8.08 0.83
N ILE A 99 13.41 9.16 1.58
CA ILE A 99 12.61 10.39 1.53
C ILE A 99 12.66 11.02 0.14
N ASN A 100 13.84 11.11 -0.48
CA ASN A 100 13.96 11.59 -1.85
C ASN A 100 13.19 10.71 -2.82
N LEU A 101 13.28 9.37 -2.67
CA LEU A 101 12.57 8.43 -3.52
C LEU A 101 11.05 8.62 -3.45
N ILE A 102 10.46 8.73 -2.26
CA ILE A 102 9.01 8.96 -2.12
C ILE A 102 8.58 10.33 -2.63
N LYS A 103 9.42 11.37 -2.52
CA LYS A 103 9.14 12.69 -3.09
C LYS A 103 9.11 12.65 -4.62
N ASP A 104 10.05 11.92 -5.21
CA ASP A 104 10.14 11.79 -6.67
C ASP A 104 8.98 10.95 -7.19
N TYR A 105 8.69 9.79 -6.58
CA TYR A 105 7.70 8.84 -7.09
C TYR A 105 6.25 9.14 -6.73
N HIS A 106 5.95 9.69 -5.55
CA HIS A 106 4.61 10.21 -5.28
C HIS A 106 4.34 11.52 -6.03
N GLY A 107 5.39 12.23 -6.43
CA GLY A 107 5.31 13.41 -7.27
C GLY A 107 4.22 14.40 -6.82
N PRO A 108 3.36 14.91 -7.71
CA PRO A 108 2.33 15.90 -7.37
C PRO A 108 1.09 15.31 -6.67
N VAL A 109 1.12 14.04 -6.22
CA VAL A 109 -0.03 13.41 -5.57
C VAL A 109 -0.30 14.06 -4.22
N MET A 110 -1.56 14.44 -4.00
CA MET A 110 -2.04 15.08 -2.77
C MET A 110 -3.00 14.15 -2.04
N ARG A 111 -2.98 14.19 -0.70
CA ARG A 111 -3.99 13.51 0.12
C ARG A 111 -5.32 14.25 0.08
N GLN A 112 -6.37 13.59 0.55
CA GLN A 112 -7.70 14.20 0.73
C GLN A 112 -7.69 15.41 1.69
N SER A 113 -6.71 15.48 2.60
CA SER A 113 -6.45 16.62 3.48
C SER A 113 -5.89 17.84 2.75
N GLY A 114 -5.38 17.68 1.53
CA GLY A 114 -4.73 18.74 0.76
C GLY A 114 -3.22 18.87 1.00
N GLU A 115 -2.60 17.94 1.73
CA GLU A 115 -1.14 17.87 1.90
C GLU A 115 -0.48 16.96 0.85
N PRO A 116 0.80 17.19 0.49
CA PRO A 116 1.56 16.28 -0.36
C PRO A 116 1.61 14.86 0.22
N PHE A 117 1.37 13.85 -0.62
CA PHE A 117 1.24 12.46 -0.17
C PHE A 117 2.49 11.94 0.55
N TYR A 118 3.69 12.36 0.13
CA TYR A 118 4.96 11.90 0.74
C TYR A 118 5.10 12.23 2.24
N LEU A 119 4.34 13.20 2.77
CA LEU A 119 4.35 13.52 4.20
C LEU A 119 3.71 12.40 5.03
N HIS A 120 2.81 11.61 4.45
CA HIS A 120 2.19 10.48 5.14
C HIS A 120 3.21 9.38 5.49
N PRO A 121 4.01 8.83 4.55
CA PRO A 121 5.04 7.86 4.90
C PRO A 121 6.06 8.38 5.94
N ILE A 122 6.40 9.68 5.92
CA ILE A 122 7.24 10.28 6.96
C ILE A 122 6.55 10.22 8.33
N ALA A 123 5.27 10.59 8.40
CA ALA A 123 4.50 10.52 9.64
C ALA A 123 4.33 9.08 10.15
N VAL A 124 4.14 8.11 9.24
CA VAL A 124 4.08 6.67 9.59
C VAL A 124 5.42 6.21 10.16
N ALA A 125 6.53 6.52 9.49
CA ALA A 125 7.86 6.18 9.97
C ALA A 125 8.18 6.82 11.33
N GLN A 126 7.72 8.05 11.56
CA GLN A 126 7.84 8.73 12.85
C GLN A 126 7.11 7.98 13.97
N ILE A 127 5.91 7.45 13.71
CA ILE A 127 5.15 6.62 14.66
C ILE A 127 5.84 5.27 14.86
N VAL A 128 6.36 4.67 13.79
CA VAL A 128 7.12 3.40 13.88
C VAL A 128 8.30 3.52 14.82
N LEU A 129 9.01 4.66 14.83
CA LEU A 129 10.12 4.88 15.75
C LEU A 129 9.71 4.83 17.24
N ASP A 130 8.43 4.95 17.57
CA ASP A 130 7.93 4.77 18.94
C ASP A 130 7.72 3.28 19.27
N TYR A 131 7.65 2.41 18.26
CA TYR A 131 7.41 0.96 18.39
C TYR A 131 8.68 0.13 18.16
N ASN A 132 9.51 0.54 17.20
CA ASN A 132 10.68 -0.19 16.75
C ASN A 132 11.72 0.75 16.10
N THR A 133 12.99 0.57 16.43
CA THR A 133 14.10 1.44 16.01
C THR A 133 15.05 0.79 14.98
N ASP A 134 14.71 -0.40 14.49
CA ASP A 134 15.44 -1.17 13.47
C ASP A 134 15.44 -0.44 12.11
N GLU A 135 16.59 -0.50 11.41
CA GLU A 135 16.78 0.18 10.13
C GLU A 135 15.77 -0.29 9.08
N ALA A 136 15.59 -1.60 8.94
CA ALA A 136 14.72 -2.15 7.91
C ALA A 136 13.25 -1.80 8.16
N THR A 137 12.83 -1.75 9.44
CA THR A 137 11.47 -1.36 9.82
C THR A 137 11.19 0.12 9.50
N VAL A 138 12.14 1.02 9.81
CA VAL A 138 12.00 2.46 9.52
C VAL A 138 11.97 2.72 8.02
N LEU A 139 12.88 2.08 7.26
CA LEU A 139 12.89 2.20 5.80
C LEU A 139 11.63 1.57 5.18
N GLY A 140 11.18 0.42 5.68
CA GLY A 140 9.94 -0.21 5.27
C GLY A 140 8.73 0.68 5.49
N ALA A 141 8.67 1.40 6.62
CA ALA A 141 7.62 2.37 6.90
C ALA A 141 7.60 3.56 5.92
N LEU A 142 8.77 4.08 5.54
CA LEU A 142 8.87 5.14 4.53
C LEU A 142 8.42 4.66 3.15
N LEU A 143 8.60 3.39 2.84
CA LEU A 143 8.38 2.83 1.50
C LEU A 143 7.08 2.01 1.39
N HIS A 144 6.27 1.93 2.45
CA HIS A 144 5.20 0.94 2.54
C HIS A 144 4.14 1.04 1.44
N ASP A 145 3.80 2.26 1.01
CA ASP A 145 2.82 2.50 -0.05
C ASP A 145 3.44 2.63 -1.46
N ILE A 146 4.77 2.69 -1.56
CA ILE A 146 5.44 3.12 -2.81
C ILE A 146 5.23 2.13 -3.95
N VAL A 147 5.22 0.82 -3.66
CA VAL A 147 5.02 -0.24 -4.65
C VAL A 147 3.55 -0.39 -5.03
N GLU A 148 2.65 0.09 -4.17
CA GLU A 148 1.23 0.09 -4.46
C GLU A 148 0.85 1.30 -5.29
N ASP A 149 1.41 2.48 -5.04
CA ASP A 149 0.97 3.74 -5.64
C ASP A 149 1.82 4.18 -6.84
N THR A 150 2.93 3.51 -7.12
CA THR A 150 3.90 3.92 -8.13
C THR A 150 4.47 2.70 -8.89
N PRO A 151 5.17 2.89 -10.02
CA PRO A 151 5.76 1.78 -10.78
C PRO A 151 6.99 1.12 -10.16
N LEU A 152 7.40 1.53 -8.97
CA LEU A 152 8.53 0.89 -8.30
C LEU A 152 8.19 -0.56 -7.96
N THR A 153 9.08 -1.47 -8.35
CA THR A 153 8.93 -2.89 -8.05
C THR A 153 9.68 -3.29 -6.79
N LEU A 154 9.28 -4.39 -6.16
CA LEU A 154 9.97 -4.94 -4.99
C LEU A 154 11.44 -5.29 -5.27
N GLU A 155 11.76 -5.72 -6.48
CA GLU A 155 13.14 -5.98 -6.92
C GLU A 155 13.96 -4.68 -6.97
N GLN A 156 13.36 -3.57 -7.40
CA GLN A 156 14.02 -2.27 -7.37
C GLN A 156 14.26 -1.80 -5.94
N ILE A 157 13.30 -2.00 -5.03
CA ILE A 157 13.48 -1.70 -3.61
C ILE A 157 14.62 -2.55 -3.00
N GLU A 158 14.69 -3.84 -3.34
CA GLU A 158 15.77 -4.72 -2.89
C GLU A 158 17.15 -4.24 -3.36
N LEU A 159 17.26 -3.81 -4.63
CA LEU A 159 18.50 -3.26 -5.18
C LEU A 159 18.89 -1.91 -4.58
N LEU A 160 17.90 -1.07 -4.24
CA LEU A 160 18.14 0.28 -3.73
C LEU A 160 18.49 0.30 -2.24
N PHE A 161 17.95 -0.64 -1.44
CA PHE A 161 18.13 -0.66 0.00
C PHE A 161 18.72 -1.99 0.46
N ASN A 162 17.94 -3.06 0.45
CA ASN A 162 18.35 -4.44 0.63
C ASN A 162 17.11 -5.35 0.61
N LYS A 163 17.34 -6.66 0.67
CA LYS A 163 16.29 -7.68 0.71
C LYS A 163 15.37 -7.58 1.91
N GLU A 164 15.90 -7.18 3.06
CA GLU A 164 15.14 -7.11 4.31
C GLU A 164 14.06 -6.02 4.25
N VAL A 165 14.42 -4.83 3.73
CA VAL A 165 13.48 -3.74 3.46
C VAL A 165 12.42 -4.19 2.45
N SER A 166 12.83 -4.84 1.34
CA SER A 166 11.90 -5.33 0.33
C SER A 166 10.90 -6.35 0.89
N ASN A 167 11.35 -7.26 1.76
CA ASN A 167 10.45 -8.22 2.43
C ASN A 167 9.41 -7.53 3.32
N ILE A 168 9.81 -6.47 4.05
CA ILE A 168 8.87 -5.71 4.90
C ILE A 168 7.83 -5.02 4.02
N VAL A 169 8.25 -4.33 2.97
CA VAL A 169 7.35 -3.65 2.02
C VAL A 169 6.38 -4.66 1.39
N SER A 170 6.89 -5.80 0.91
CA SER A 170 6.07 -6.89 0.37
C SER A 170 5.04 -7.39 1.39
N GLY A 171 5.45 -7.63 2.63
CA GLY A 171 4.56 -8.10 3.69
C GLY A 171 3.43 -7.11 3.98
N VAL A 172 3.73 -5.81 4.00
CA VAL A 172 2.70 -4.77 4.18
C VAL A 172 1.69 -4.82 3.04
N THR A 173 2.16 -4.82 1.78
CA THR A 173 1.32 -4.84 0.57
C THR A 173 0.45 -6.09 0.45
N HIS A 174 0.97 -7.28 0.79
CA HIS A 174 0.16 -8.50 0.74
C HIS A 174 -0.98 -8.50 1.76
N MET A 175 -0.74 -7.99 2.97
CA MET A 175 -1.80 -7.83 3.96
C MET A 175 -2.84 -6.77 3.56
N GLU A 176 -2.49 -5.80 2.71
CA GLU A 176 -3.42 -4.81 2.13
C GLU A 176 -4.39 -5.48 1.13
N SER A 177 -3.86 -6.31 0.23
CA SER A 177 -4.64 -6.99 -0.82
C SER A 177 -5.65 -8.03 -0.29
N ASN A 178 -5.41 -8.57 0.92
CA ASN A 178 -6.19 -9.66 1.52
C ASN A 178 -7.32 -9.18 2.47
N LYS A 179 -7.65 -7.88 2.43
CA LYS A 179 -8.57 -7.19 3.37
C LYS A 179 -9.97 -7.80 3.48
N GLU A 180 -10.52 -8.43 2.44
CA GLU A 180 -11.92 -8.89 2.46
C GLU A 180 -12.11 -10.34 2.95
N THR A 181 -11.22 -11.26 2.59
CA THR A 181 -11.44 -12.71 2.85
C THR A 181 -10.76 -13.19 4.13
N LEU A 182 -9.59 -12.66 4.46
CA LEU A 182 -8.82 -13.09 5.63
C LEU A 182 -9.31 -12.40 6.92
N TYR A 183 -9.57 -11.09 6.88
CA TYR A 183 -10.04 -10.36 8.05
C TYR A 183 -11.39 -10.88 8.57
N GLN A 184 -12.38 -11.08 7.70
CA GLN A 184 -13.69 -11.62 8.08
C GLN A 184 -13.61 -13.02 8.72
N VAL A 185 -12.76 -13.90 8.17
CA VAL A 185 -12.64 -15.29 8.63
C VAL A 185 -11.78 -15.41 9.90
N LEU A 186 -10.70 -14.63 10.01
CA LEU A 186 -9.79 -14.65 11.16
C LEU A 186 -10.33 -13.88 12.37
N LEU A 187 -11.14 -12.83 12.15
CA LEU A 187 -11.78 -12.06 13.23
C LEU A 187 -13.01 -12.75 13.82
N SER A 188 -13.42 -13.90 13.27
CA SER A 188 -14.52 -14.69 13.81
C SER A 188 -14.26 -15.18 15.24
N HIS A 189 -12.99 -15.36 15.62
CA HIS A 189 -12.59 -15.81 16.96
C HIS A 189 -11.27 -15.13 17.41
N PRO A 190 -11.20 -14.56 18.62
CA PRO A 190 -9.99 -13.91 19.13
C PRO A 190 -8.73 -14.78 19.11
N GLU A 191 -8.87 -16.09 19.34
CA GLU A 191 -7.77 -17.06 19.26
C GLU A 191 -7.11 -17.20 17.86
N ASN A 192 -7.82 -16.86 16.78
CA ASN A 192 -7.30 -17.01 15.42
C ASN A 192 -6.39 -15.84 15.01
N ILE A 193 -6.52 -14.68 15.66
CA ILE A 193 -5.65 -13.52 15.42
C ILE A 193 -4.19 -13.91 15.68
N HIS A 194 -3.89 -14.64 16.76
CA HIS A 194 -2.52 -15.07 17.07
C HIS A 194 -1.89 -16.00 16.01
N ARG A 195 -2.70 -16.79 15.28
CA ARG A 195 -2.20 -17.64 14.19
C ARG A 195 -1.82 -16.84 12.96
N LEU A 196 -2.58 -15.79 12.65
CA LEU A 196 -2.23 -14.84 11.58
C LEU A 196 -0.97 -14.05 11.97
N LEU A 197 -0.92 -13.54 13.19
CA LEU A 197 0.17 -12.66 13.64
C LEU A 197 1.48 -13.41 13.92
N GLY A 198 1.42 -14.70 14.27
CA GLY A 198 2.60 -15.51 14.57
C GLY A 198 3.37 -16.03 13.35
N ALA A 199 2.83 -15.89 12.15
CA ALA A 199 3.47 -16.30 10.90
C ALA A 199 4.22 -15.15 10.19
N GLU A 200 3.87 -13.91 10.52
CA GLU A 200 4.41 -12.71 9.90
C GLU A 200 5.63 -12.17 10.65
N ASP A 201 6.54 -11.50 9.93
CA ASP A 201 7.61 -10.74 10.56
C ASP A 201 6.97 -9.62 11.43
N PRO A 202 7.25 -9.55 12.75
CA PRO A 202 6.66 -8.53 13.63
C PRO A 202 6.86 -7.09 13.14
N ARG A 203 7.91 -6.84 12.34
CA ARG A 203 8.20 -5.54 11.75
C ARG A 203 7.14 -5.06 10.77
N VAL A 204 6.56 -5.98 10.00
CA VAL A 204 5.42 -5.70 9.10
C VAL A 204 4.21 -5.22 9.92
N LEU A 205 3.99 -5.85 11.08
CA LEU A 205 2.89 -5.50 11.98
C LEU A 205 3.05 -4.11 12.60
N TYR A 206 4.28 -3.71 12.96
CA TYR A 206 4.56 -2.35 13.43
C TYR A 206 4.24 -1.29 12.37
N VAL A 207 4.65 -1.52 11.12
CA VAL A 207 4.35 -0.60 10.00
C VAL A 207 2.85 -0.47 9.79
N LYS A 208 2.11 -1.59 9.76
CA LYS A 208 0.65 -1.58 9.63
C LYS A 208 -0.07 -0.86 10.76
N LEU A 209 0.40 -1.06 11.99
CA LEU A 209 -0.18 -0.39 13.14
C LEU A 209 0.03 1.13 13.07
N ALA A 210 1.24 1.54 12.68
CA ALA A 210 1.61 2.95 12.53
C ALA A 210 0.83 3.63 11.40
N ASP A 211 0.67 2.99 10.25
CA ASP A 211 -0.18 3.46 9.16
C ASP A 211 -1.62 3.67 9.67
N ARG A 212 -2.20 2.64 10.30
CA ARG A 212 -3.57 2.74 10.84
C ARG A 212 -3.70 3.87 11.87
N MET A 213 -2.72 4.03 12.75
CA MET A 213 -2.70 5.11 13.73
C MET A 213 -2.70 6.48 13.04
N HIS A 214 -1.85 6.67 12.04
CA HIS A 214 -1.81 7.91 11.27
C HIS A 214 -3.15 8.18 10.56
N ASN A 215 -3.74 7.15 9.94
CA ASN A 215 -5.04 7.25 9.29
C ASN A 215 -6.16 7.65 10.24
N LEU A 216 -6.13 7.19 11.50
CA LEU A 216 -7.06 7.64 12.54
C LEU A 216 -6.78 9.06 13.03
N ARG A 217 -5.51 9.48 13.09
CA ARG A 217 -5.12 10.86 13.43
C ARG A 217 -5.61 11.85 12.38
N THR A 218 -5.65 11.47 11.10
CA THR A 218 -6.09 12.32 9.98
C THR A 218 -7.48 11.98 9.44
N ILE A 219 -8.30 11.24 10.19
CA ILE A 219 -9.55 10.63 9.70
C ILE A 219 -10.62 11.63 9.24
N GLN A 220 -10.59 12.85 9.78
CA GLN A 220 -11.59 13.90 9.55
C GLN A 220 -11.71 14.33 8.08
N ALA A 221 -10.65 14.17 7.30
CA ALA A 221 -10.65 14.50 5.87
C ALA A 221 -11.37 13.46 5.00
N ARG A 222 -11.73 12.29 5.54
CA ARG A 222 -12.37 11.19 4.80
C ARG A 222 -13.90 11.28 4.85
N SER A 223 -14.59 10.58 3.95
CA SER A 223 -16.05 10.46 3.98
C SER A 223 -16.54 9.76 5.25
N TYR A 224 -17.71 10.14 5.76
CA TYR A 224 -18.32 9.56 6.98
C TYR A 224 -18.32 8.03 6.99
N GLU A 225 -18.74 7.41 5.88
CA GLU A 225 -18.73 5.95 5.70
C GLU A 225 -17.33 5.37 5.88
N SER A 226 -16.32 6.00 5.26
CA SER A 226 -14.94 5.56 5.40
C SER A 226 -14.40 5.77 6.81
N GLN A 227 -14.85 6.81 7.53
CA GLN A 227 -14.47 7.05 8.91
C GLN A 227 -15.00 5.92 9.81
N HIS A 228 -16.30 5.63 9.73
CA HIS A 228 -16.95 4.55 10.48
C HIS A 228 -16.28 3.19 10.22
N ARG A 229 -16.10 2.81 8.95
CA ARG A 229 -15.44 1.56 8.59
C ARG A 229 -14.03 1.45 9.17
N THR A 230 -13.24 2.53 9.07
CA THR A 230 -11.87 2.56 9.61
C THR A 230 -11.87 2.38 11.13
N ALA A 231 -12.80 3.01 11.84
CA ALA A 231 -12.93 2.90 13.29
C ALA A 231 -13.38 1.50 13.75
N GLU A 232 -14.37 0.91 13.09
CA GLU A 232 -14.83 -0.46 13.38
C GLU A 232 -13.72 -1.49 13.16
N GLU A 233 -13.03 -1.41 12.01
CA GLU A 233 -11.88 -2.27 11.71
C GLU A 233 -10.76 -2.09 12.74
N THR A 234 -10.53 -0.86 13.19
CA THR A 234 -9.52 -0.57 14.22
C THR A 234 -9.85 -1.26 15.53
N LEU A 235 -11.08 -1.14 16.01
CA LEU A 235 -11.50 -1.77 17.27
C LEU A 235 -11.42 -3.29 17.18
N LEU A 236 -11.85 -3.86 16.05
CA LEU A 236 -11.94 -5.30 15.87
C LEU A 236 -10.57 -5.96 15.66
N PHE A 237 -9.63 -5.29 14.96
CA PHE A 237 -8.35 -5.88 14.59
C PHE A 237 -7.13 -5.17 15.19
N PHE A 238 -7.02 -3.85 15.00
CA PHE A 238 -5.78 -3.13 15.32
C PHE A 238 -5.58 -2.90 16.82
N VAL A 239 -6.66 -2.78 17.61
CA VAL A 239 -6.57 -2.72 19.08
C VAL A 239 -6.07 -4.06 19.65
N PRO A 240 -6.63 -5.23 19.29
CA PRO A 240 -6.05 -6.51 19.65
C PRO A 240 -4.59 -6.69 19.17
N LEU A 241 -4.27 -6.25 17.95
CA LEU A 241 -2.92 -6.29 17.40
C LEU A 241 -1.93 -5.48 18.27
N ALA A 242 -2.26 -4.25 18.61
CA ALA A 242 -1.42 -3.41 19.48
C ALA A 242 -1.16 -4.09 20.83
N LYS A 243 -2.19 -4.72 21.42
CA LYS A 243 -2.04 -5.48 22.68
C LYS A 243 -1.14 -6.69 22.51
N TYR A 244 -1.26 -7.42 21.40
CA TYR A 244 -0.40 -8.56 21.09
C TYR A 244 1.08 -8.14 20.98
N LEU A 245 1.35 -6.98 20.37
CA LEU A 245 2.68 -6.41 20.25
C LEU A 245 3.21 -5.76 21.55
N GLY A 246 2.42 -5.78 22.64
CA GLY A 246 2.78 -5.16 23.92
C GLY A 246 2.66 -3.62 23.94
N LEU A 247 2.05 -3.02 22.93
CA LEU A 247 1.92 -1.57 22.75
C LEU A 247 0.63 -1.04 23.40
N SER A 248 0.57 -1.07 24.74
CA SER A 248 -0.63 -0.70 25.50
C SER A 248 -1.10 0.74 25.25
N GLU A 249 -0.18 1.70 25.15
CA GLU A 249 -0.51 3.11 24.89
C GLU A 249 -1.11 3.31 23.50
N ALA A 250 -0.52 2.67 22.48
CA ALA A 250 -1.07 2.68 21.13
C ALA A 250 -2.47 2.03 21.08
N ALA A 251 -2.67 0.92 21.81
CA ALA A 251 -3.96 0.25 21.88
C ALA A 251 -5.06 1.17 22.45
N GLU A 252 -4.76 1.91 23.52
CA GLU A 252 -5.71 2.85 24.12
C GLU A 252 -5.95 4.07 23.23
N GLU A 253 -4.92 4.62 22.56
CA GLU A 253 -5.11 5.72 21.61
C GLU A 253 -6.00 5.29 20.42
N LEU A 254 -5.73 4.13 19.81
CA LEU A 254 -6.53 3.58 18.71
C LEU A 254 -7.99 3.42 19.13
N LYS A 255 -8.22 2.86 20.32
CA LYS A 255 -9.56 2.65 20.89
C LYS A 255 -10.27 3.99 21.12
N HIS A 256 -9.61 4.94 21.78
CA HIS A 256 -10.18 6.25 22.08
C HIS A 256 -10.56 7.01 20.79
N ARG A 257 -9.68 7.04 19.79
CA ARG A 257 -9.97 7.69 18.50
C ARG A 257 -11.12 7.03 17.76
N SER A 258 -11.18 5.70 17.77
CA SER A 258 -12.26 4.95 17.11
C SER A 258 -13.61 5.22 17.76
N PHE A 259 -13.67 5.27 19.09
CA PHE A 259 -14.89 5.64 19.82
C PHE A 259 -15.33 7.08 19.56
N GLY A 260 -14.38 8.02 19.46
CA GLY A 260 -14.66 9.40 19.07
C GLY A 260 -15.31 9.50 17.68
N VAL A 261 -14.93 8.64 16.74
CA VAL A 261 -15.53 8.58 15.39
C VAL A 261 -16.93 7.95 15.43
N LEU A 262 -17.11 6.89 16.21
CA LEU A 262 -18.39 6.15 16.29
C LEU A 262 -19.43 6.81 17.20
N GLY A 263 -19.09 7.90 17.91
CA GLY A 263 -19.98 8.58 18.84
C GLY A 263 -20.34 7.75 20.08
N SER A 264 -19.53 6.73 20.41
CA SER A 264 -19.74 5.84 21.56
C SER A 264 -18.75 6.22 22.66
N MET A 265 -19.12 7.12 23.57
CA MET A 265 -18.32 7.48 24.76
C MET A 265 -18.53 6.49 25.91
#